data_AF-A0A1Y0GYU5-F1
#
_entry.id   AF-A0A1Y0GYU5-F1
#
_cell.length_a   1.000
_cell.length_b   1.000
_cell.length_c   1.000
_cell.angle_alpha   90.00
_cell.angle_beta   90.00
_cell.angle_gamma   90.00
#
_symmetry.space_group_name_H-M   'P 1'
#
loop_
_entity.id
_entity.type
_entity.pdbx_description
1 polymer ?
#
loop_
_entity_poly.entity_id
_entity_poly.type
_entity_poly.pdbx_seq_one_letter_code
_entity_poly.pdbx_strand_id
1 'polypeptide(L)'
;MAISEFAEESFGAVEGLLAATGAGGVECVRRSSSMAVSVPGGLEVRVFDEGEDVMVSCERWHTHCEDAEETAWCVRWLMSPFSRIVHEFKGAILAAVWVERYSAAGWEGFEPVYFLNPEYPPEWELEPGQRWFRRIYHQAAVQFAVDLGAVLPGAELVDGLPVGWREEAFTIEIEESMGLALFGEE
;
A
#
# COMPACT_ATOMS: atom_id res chain seq x y z
N MET A 1 15.95 -23.61 0.82
CA MET A 1 14.77 -23.84 1.67
C MET A 1 13.62 -24.17 0.73
N ALA A 2 12.79 -25.16 1.05
CA ALA A 2 11.57 -25.38 0.28
C ALA A 2 10.55 -24.29 0.67
N ILE A 3 9.73 -23.86 -0.28
CA ILE A 3 8.62 -22.93 -0.02
C ILE A 3 7.60 -23.58 0.91
N SER A 4 6.98 -22.82 1.80
CA SER A 4 5.87 -23.29 2.64
C SER A 4 4.62 -23.59 1.79
N GLU A 5 3.78 -24.51 2.27
CA GLU A 5 2.48 -24.79 1.63
C GLU A 5 1.59 -23.53 1.61
N PHE A 6 1.65 -22.75 2.69
CA PHE A 6 0.91 -21.50 2.80
C PHE A 6 1.34 -20.47 1.74
N ALA A 7 2.66 -20.26 1.57
CA ALA A 7 3.15 -19.35 0.54
C ALA A 7 2.77 -19.82 -0.88
N GLU A 8 2.77 -21.12 -1.14
CA GLU A 8 2.33 -21.67 -2.44
C GLU A 8 0.84 -21.39 -2.71
N GLU A 9 -0.02 -21.55 -1.68
CA GLU A 9 -1.45 -21.22 -1.75
C GLU A 9 -1.66 -19.71 -1.98
N SER A 10 -0.99 -18.86 -1.21
CA SER A 10 -1.04 -17.41 -1.33
C SER A 10 -0.59 -16.92 -2.71
N PHE A 11 0.48 -17.48 -3.25
CA PHE A 11 0.95 -17.17 -4.61
C PHE A 11 -0.09 -17.57 -5.66
N GLY A 12 -0.72 -18.74 -5.50
CA GLY A 12 -1.81 -19.19 -6.35
C GLY A 12 -3.04 -18.27 -6.30
N ALA A 13 -3.41 -17.83 -5.10
CA ALA A 13 -4.53 -16.92 -4.89
C ALA A 13 -4.29 -15.55 -5.54
N VAL A 14 -3.08 -14.98 -5.40
CA VAL A 14 -2.68 -13.73 -6.05
C VAL A 14 -2.80 -13.84 -7.58
N GLU A 15 -2.22 -14.88 -8.18
CA GLU A 15 -2.29 -15.09 -9.63
C GLU A 15 -3.73 -15.29 -10.12
N GLY A 16 -4.52 -16.10 -9.42
CA GLY A 16 -5.91 -16.37 -9.76
C GLY A 16 -6.77 -15.11 -9.72
N LEU A 17 -6.62 -14.31 -8.65
CA LEU A 17 -7.37 -13.07 -8.48
C LEU A 17 -6.98 -12.04 -9.54
N LEU A 18 -5.68 -11.85 -9.80
CA LEU A 18 -5.20 -10.88 -10.80
C LEU A 18 -5.60 -11.29 -12.22
N ALA A 19 -5.52 -12.57 -12.58
CA ALA A 19 -5.98 -13.08 -13.87
C ALA A 19 -7.48 -12.81 -14.09
N ALA A 20 -8.31 -12.94 -13.04
CA ALA A 20 -9.74 -12.66 -13.10
C ALA A 20 -10.08 -11.18 -13.29
N THR A 21 -9.16 -10.25 -13.01
CA THR A 21 -9.38 -8.81 -13.18
C THR A 21 -9.22 -8.31 -14.61
N GLY A 22 -8.65 -9.12 -15.51
CA GLY A 22 -8.38 -8.71 -16.89
C GLY A 22 -7.32 -7.60 -17.01
N ALA A 23 -6.52 -7.38 -15.97
CA ALA A 23 -5.48 -6.36 -15.95
C ALA A 23 -4.38 -6.67 -16.97
N GLY A 24 -4.42 -5.98 -18.11
CA GLY A 24 -3.38 -6.07 -19.12
C GLY A 24 -2.06 -5.52 -18.60
N GLY A 25 -0.97 -6.27 -18.78
CA GLY A 25 0.38 -5.81 -18.47
C GLY A 25 0.83 -6.02 -17.02
N VAL A 26 0.03 -6.69 -16.19
CA VAL A 26 0.48 -7.18 -14.87
C VAL A 26 1.32 -8.44 -15.06
N GLU A 27 2.54 -8.44 -14.51
CA GLU A 27 3.46 -9.57 -14.52
C GLU A 27 3.64 -10.12 -13.10
N CYS A 28 3.43 -11.42 -12.92
CA CYS A 28 3.74 -12.15 -11.70
C CYS A 28 5.00 -13.01 -11.91
N VAL A 29 6.08 -12.71 -11.19
CA VAL A 29 7.34 -13.44 -11.26
C VAL A 29 7.60 -14.17 -9.96
N ARG A 30 7.42 -15.50 -9.98
CA ARG A 30 7.74 -16.38 -8.84
C ARG A 30 9.23 -16.65 -8.72
N ARG A 31 9.69 -16.77 -7.48
CA ARG A 31 11.01 -17.26 -7.05
C ARG A 31 10.81 -18.30 -5.95
N SER A 32 11.91 -18.90 -5.47
CA SER A 32 11.87 -20.00 -4.50
C SER A 32 11.20 -19.67 -3.16
N SER A 33 11.07 -18.39 -2.80
CA SER A 33 10.49 -17.94 -1.52
C SER A 33 9.84 -16.56 -1.63
N SER A 34 9.51 -16.13 -2.85
CA SER A 34 8.88 -14.83 -3.09
C SER A 34 8.17 -14.77 -4.43
N MET A 35 7.23 -13.85 -4.55
CA MET A 35 6.61 -13.43 -5.80
C MET A 35 6.77 -11.91 -5.93
N ALA A 36 7.11 -11.44 -7.12
CA ALA A 36 7.00 -10.03 -7.49
C ALA A 36 5.82 -9.84 -8.43
N VAL A 37 4.99 -8.84 -8.16
CA VAL A 37 3.86 -8.42 -8.99
C VAL A 37 4.11 -6.98 -9.44
N SER A 38 4.15 -6.75 -10.75
CA SER A 38 4.54 -5.46 -11.30
C SER A 38 3.78 -5.10 -12.58
N VAL A 39 3.80 -3.81 -12.92
CA VAL A 39 3.42 -3.29 -14.24
C VAL A 39 4.51 -2.35 -14.76
N PRO A 40 4.64 -2.16 -16.09
CA PRO A 40 5.60 -1.23 -16.66
C PRO A 40 5.46 0.19 -16.06
N GLY A 41 6.53 0.66 -15.40
CA GLY A 41 6.59 1.99 -14.81
C GLY A 41 5.80 2.18 -13.51
N GLY A 42 5.15 1.14 -12.99
CA GLY A 42 4.40 1.19 -11.73
C GLY A 42 5.20 0.74 -10.51
N LEU A 43 4.49 0.62 -9.39
CA LEU A 43 5.05 0.07 -8.15
C LEU A 43 5.17 -1.46 -8.27
N GLU A 44 6.21 -2.02 -7.65
CA GLU A 44 6.34 -3.46 -7.50
C GLU A 44 5.82 -3.88 -6.12
N VAL A 45 4.82 -4.74 -6.11
CA VAL A 45 4.33 -5.40 -4.89
C VAL A 45 5.04 -6.74 -4.78
N ARG A 46 5.63 -7.03 -3.61
CA ARG A 46 6.29 -8.31 -3.36
C ARG A 46 5.58 -9.09 -2.26
N VAL A 47 5.57 -10.39 -2.42
CA VAL A 47 5.01 -11.35 -1.47
C VAL A 47 6.16 -12.28 -1.07
N PHE A 48 6.41 -12.44 0.23
CA PHE A 48 7.51 -13.25 0.77
C PHE A 48 7.01 -14.38 1.64
N ASP A 49 7.64 -15.54 1.53
CA ASP A 49 7.43 -16.67 2.43
C ASP A 49 8.26 -16.47 3.72
N GLU A 50 7.59 -16.27 4.86
CA GLU A 50 8.20 -16.16 6.19
C GLU A 50 7.93 -17.43 7.04
N GLY A 51 7.45 -18.51 6.40
CA GLY A 51 7.25 -19.82 7.02
C GLY A 51 5.85 -20.00 7.60
N GLU A 52 5.55 -19.33 8.71
CA GLU A 52 4.22 -19.41 9.36
C GLU A 52 3.23 -18.38 8.80
N ASP A 53 3.73 -17.31 8.20
CA ASP A 53 2.94 -16.29 7.53
C ASP A 53 3.53 -15.92 6.16
N VAL A 54 2.85 -14.98 5.48
CA VAL A 54 3.33 -14.36 4.25
C VAL A 54 3.38 -12.84 4.45
N MET A 55 4.50 -12.23 4.10
CA MET A 55 4.65 -10.78 4.13
C MET A 55 4.35 -10.19 2.74
N VAL A 56 3.40 -9.27 2.66
CA VAL A 56 3.18 -8.41 1.49
C VAL A 56 3.92 -7.09 1.71
N SER A 57 4.69 -6.63 0.73
CA SER A 57 5.43 -5.38 0.79
C SER A 57 5.28 -4.55 -0.49
N CYS A 58 5.32 -3.24 -0.34
CA CYS A 58 5.37 -2.28 -1.44
C CYS A 58 6.15 -1.04 -0.97
N GLU A 59 7.13 -0.60 -1.76
CA GLU A 59 8.08 0.45 -1.34
C GLU A 59 8.77 0.12 0.01
N ARG A 60 8.48 0.90 1.06
CA ARG A 60 8.98 0.71 2.43
C ARG A 60 7.91 0.22 3.40
N TRP A 61 6.69 0.01 2.90
CA TRP A 61 5.58 -0.53 3.64
C TRP A 61 5.55 -2.06 3.55
N HIS A 62 5.07 -2.72 4.59
CA HIS A 62 4.76 -4.14 4.59
C HIS A 62 3.66 -4.47 5.60
N THR A 63 3.00 -5.60 5.39
CA THR A 63 2.12 -6.25 6.36
C THR A 63 2.29 -7.76 6.29
N HIS A 64 1.89 -8.46 7.34
CA HIS A 64 1.82 -9.91 7.40
C HIS A 64 0.37 -10.34 7.21
N CYS A 65 0.15 -11.29 6.30
CA CYS A 65 -1.16 -11.87 6.04
C CYS A 65 -1.21 -13.28 6.61
N GLU A 66 -2.34 -13.62 7.24
CA GLU A 66 -2.54 -14.90 7.92
C GLU A 66 -3.23 -15.94 7.01
N ASP A 67 -3.80 -15.49 5.89
CA ASP A 67 -4.38 -16.38 4.88
C ASP A 67 -4.15 -15.94 3.42
N ALA A 68 -4.45 -16.85 2.49
CA ALA A 68 -4.17 -16.69 1.08
C ALA A 68 -5.13 -15.72 0.39
N GLU A 69 -6.38 -15.63 0.88
CA GLU A 69 -7.38 -14.71 0.38
C GLU A 69 -7.00 -13.27 0.76
N GLU A 70 -6.64 -13.03 2.02
CA GLU A 70 -6.11 -11.77 2.51
C GLU A 70 -4.90 -11.31 1.71
N THR A 71 -3.92 -12.21 1.49
CA THR A 71 -2.74 -11.93 0.67
C THR A 71 -3.13 -11.46 -0.73
N ALA A 72 -4.03 -12.17 -1.39
CA ALA A 72 -4.49 -11.84 -2.74
C ALA A 72 -5.21 -10.48 -2.78
N TRP A 73 -6.10 -10.20 -1.83
CA TRP A 73 -6.80 -8.93 -1.74
C TRP A 73 -5.85 -7.78 -1.43
N CYS A 74 -4.88 -7.95 -0.53
CA CYS A 74 -3.88 -6.94 -0.21
C CYS A 74 -3.10 -6.54 -1.47
N VAL A 75 -2.58 -7.52 -2.22
CA VAL A 75 -1.91 -7.28 -3.50
C VAL A 75 -2.84 -6.57 -4.49
N ARG A 76 -4.09 -7.03 -4.65
CA ARG A 76 -5.05 -6.40 -5.57
C ARG A 76 -5.32 -4.94 -5.22
N TRP A 77 -5.54 -4.63 -3.95
CA TRP A 77 -5.79 -3.26 -3.48
C TRP A 77 -4.62 -2.35 -3.78
N LEU A 78 -3.40 -2.80 -3.46
CA LEU A 78 -2.18 -2.05 -3.77
C LEU A 78 -2.02 -1.79 -5.27
N MET A 79 -2.44 -2.72 -6.12
CA MET A 79 -2.43 -2.58 -7.58
C MET A 79 -3.58 -1.73 -8.14
N SER A 80 -4.55 -1.36 -7.31
CA SER A 80 -5.74 -0.58 -7.70
C SER A 80 -5.54 0.92 -7.50
N PRO A 81 -6.32 1.78 -8.19
CA PRO A 81 -6.27 3.23 -7.97
C PRO A 81 -6.80 3.68 -6.60
N PHE A 82 -7.40 2.78 -5.83
CA PHE A 82 -8.11 3.07 -4.59
C PHE A 82 -7.26 2.85 -3.33
N SER A 83 -6.00 2.47 -3.51
CA SER A 83 -4.99 2.47 -2.46
C SER A 83 -3.75 3.23 -2.92
N ARG A 84 -3.01 3.77 -1.96
CA ARG A 84 -1.74 4.45 -2.22
C ARG A 84 -0.78 4.26 -1.06
N ILE A 85 0.51 4.27 -1.38
CA ILE A 85 1.56 4.28 -0.35
C ILE A 85 1.92 5.72 -0.03
N VAL A 86 2.05 6.02 1.26
CA VAL A 86 2.47 7.34 1.73
C VAL A 86 3.73 7.20 2.56
N HIS A 87 4.77 7.93 2.15
CA HIS A 87 5.99 8.10 2.94
C HIS A 87 5.98 9.49 3.56
N GLU A 88 6.04 9.59 4.87
CA GLU A 88 6.16 10.86 5.58
C GLU A 88 7.60 11.09 6.02
N PHE A 89 8.07 12.31 5.77
CA PHE A 89 9.43 12.72 6.03
C PHE A 89 9.48 13.93 6.97
N LYS A 90 10.38 13.86 7.95
CA LYS A 90 10.82 14.97 8.77
C LYS A 90 12.10 15.54 8.17
N GLY A 91 11.99 16.59 7.35
CA GLY A 91 13.10 17.06 6.53
C GLY A 91 13.56 15.97 5.56
N ALA A 92 14.76 15.40 5.78
CA ALA A 92 15.30 14.31 4.97
C ALA A 92 15.14 12.92 5.61
N ILE A 93 14.57 12.83 6.81
CA ILE A 93 14.42 11.59 7.58
C ILE A 93 13.06 10.98 7.27
N LEU A 94 13.02 9.72 6.83
CA LEU A 94 11.77 8.97 6.72
C LEU A 94 11.25 8.69 8.13
N ALA A 95 10.08 9.21 8.46
CA ALA A 95 9.49 9.13 9.79
C ALA A 95 8.52 7.95 9.93
N ALA A 96 7.62 7.82 8.96
CA ALA A 96 6.62 6.77 8.91
C ALA A 96 6.21 6.47 7.46
N VAL A 97 5.67 5.27 7.26
CA VAL A 97 5.08 4.83 6.00
C VAL A 97 3.77 4.13 6.28
N TRP A 98 2.74 4.38 5.48
CA TRP A 98 1.43 3.70 5.61
C TRP A 98 0.75 3.52 4.26
N VAL A 99 -0.33 2.75 4.25
CA VAL A 99 -1.26 2.67 3.13
C VAL A 99 -2.42 3.62 3.39
N GLU A 100 -2.82 4.39 2.39
CA GLU A 100 -4.14 5.04 2.42
C GLU A 100 -5.12 4.30 1.51
N ARG A 101 -6.35 4.13 1.98
CA ARG A 101 -7.46 3.57 1.22
C ARG A 101 -8.51 4.65 1.01
N TYR A 102 -9.08 4.70 -0.19
CA TYR A 102 -10.14 5.64 -0.52
C TYR A 102 -11.50 5.12 -0.08
N SER A 103 -12.30 5.99 0.55
CA SER A 103 -13.67 5.73 1.01
C SER A 103 -14.58 6.94 0.74
N ALA A 104 -15.83 6.88 1.21
CA ALA A 104 -16.73 8.04 1.17
C ALA A 104 -16.22 9.25 1.97
N ALA A 105 -15.35 9.03 2.97
CA ALA A 105 -14.74 10.10 3.74
C ALA A 105 -13.47 10.69 3.08
N GLY A 106 -13.04 10.12 1.95
CA GLY A 106 -11.78 10.46 1.28
C GLY A 106 -10.68 9.43 1.54
N TRP A 107 -9.44 9.90 1.61
CA TRP A 107 -8.28 9.04 1.87
C TRP A 107 -8.08 8.87 3.37
N GLU A 108 -8.03 7.62 3.82
CA GLU A 108 -7.86 7.23 5.22
C GLU A 108 -6.63 6.34 5.36
N GLY A 109 -5.80 6.56 6.38
CA GLY A 109 -4.54 5.85 6.60
C GLY A 109 -4.71 4.59 7.44
N PHE A 110 -3.95 3.55 7.11
CA PHE A 110 -3.99 2.24 7.75
C PHE A 110 -2.58 1.64 7.84
N GLU A 111 -2.37 0.76 8.83
CA GLU A 111 -1.17 -0.07 8.97
C GLU A 111 0.15 0.73 8.93
N PRO A 112 0.36 1.70 9.84
CA PRO A 112 1.58 2.52 9.83
C PRO A 112 2.80 1.71 10.27
N VAL A 113 3.89 1.82 9.49
CA VAL A 113 5.24 1.37 9.82
C VAL A 113 6.07 2.59 10.26
N TYR A 114 6.53 2.57 11.50
CA TYR A 114 7.27 3.67 12.11
C TYR A 114 8.78 3.50 12.00
N PHE A 115 9.48 4.56 11.60
CA PHE A 115 10.95 4.65 11.57
C PHE A 115 11.51 5.59 12.64
N LEU A 116 10.67 6.48 13.16
CA LEU A 116 10.89 7.21 14.40
C LEU A 116 10.02 6.61 15.50
N ASN A 117 10.50 6.62 16.74
CA ASN A 117 9.76 6.07 17.87
C ASN A 117 8.52 6.93 18.15
N PRO A 118 7.29 6.42 17.93
CA PRO A 118 6.07 7.18 18.17
C PRO A 118 5.82 7.49 19.66
N GLU A 119 6.42 6.71 20.57
CA GLU A 119 6.32 6.91 22.03
C GLU A 119 7.33 7.93 22.56
N TYR A 120 8.18 8.50 21.71
CA TYR A 120 9.18 9.48 22.10
C TYR A 120 8.98 10.82 21.37
N PRO A 121 8.13 11.72 21.91
CA PRO A 121 7.73 12.98 21.25
C PRO A 121 8.89 13.84 20.69
N PRO A 122 10.07 13.95 21.35
CA PRO A 122 11.18 14.74 20.81
C PRO A 122 11.64 14.30 19.40
N GLU A 123 11.47 13.03 19.02
CA GLU A 123 11.79 12.58 17.66
C GLU A 123 10.86 13.18 16.61
N TRP A 124 9.69 13.66 16.99
CA TRP A 124 8.68 14.23 16.10
C TRP A 124 8.64 15.76 16.11
N GLU A 125 9.47 16.42 16.91
CA GLU A 125 9.57 17.88 16.93
C GLU A 125 10.48 18.39 15.82
N LEU A 126 9.98 19.27 14.93
CA LEU A 126 10.81 19.85 13.88
C LEU A 126 11.92 20.73 14.45
N GLU A 127 13.16 20.52 13.98
CA GLU A 127 14.25 21.45 14.24
C GLU A 127 14.07 22.75 13.42
N PRO A 128 14.71 23.87 13.82
CA PRO A 128 14.65 25.11 13.04
C PRO A 128 15.03 24.90 11.57
N GLY A 129 14.09 25.22 10.68
CA GLY A 129 14.26 25.09 9.22
C GLY A 129 13.84 23.73 8.64
N GLN A 130 13.45 22.76 9.47
CA GLN A 130 12.83 21.52 8.99
C GLN A 130 11.36 21.73 8.63
N ARG A 131 10.87 20.84 7.77
CA ARG A 131 9.49 20.78 7.29
C ARG A 131 9.04 19.32 7.24
N TRP A 132 7.74 19.11 7.36
CA TRP A 132 7.14 17.83 7.08
C TRP A 132 6.79 17.72 5.60
N PHE A 133 7.03 16.55 5.03
CA PHE A 133 6.65 16.25 3.65
C PHE A 133 6.03 14.88 3.57
N ARG A 134 5.07 14.71 2.65
CA ARG A 134 4.61 13.38 2.25
C ARG A 134 4.91 13.15 0.79
N ARG A 135 5.54 12.03 0.50
CA ARG A 135 5.65 11.49 -0.86
C ARG A 135 4.62 10.38 -1.02
N ILE A 136 3.74 10.57 -1.99
CA ILE A 136 2.57 9.74 -2.20
C ILE A 136 2.75 8.99 -3.52
N TYR A 137 2.53 7.69 -3.50
CA TYR A 137 2.69 6.80 -4.65
C TYR A 137 1.36 6.16 -5.00
N HIS A 138 0.89 6.41 -6.21
CA HIS A 138 -0.31 5.79 -6.76
C HIS A 138 0.06 4.76 -7.81
N GLN A 139 -0.85 3.84 -8.05
CA GLN A 139 -0.88 3.07 -9.29
C GLN A 139 -2.34 2.74 -9.64
N ALA A 140 -2.60 2.36 -10.89
CA ALA A 140 -3.94 2.02 -11.36
C ALA A 140 -3.91 0.81 -12.30
N ALA A 141 -3.04 -0.16 -11.99
CA ALA A 141 -2.77 -1.34 -12.80
C ALA A 141 -4.00 -2.27 -12.90
N VAL A 142 -4.77 -2.36 -11.83
CA VAL A 142 -5.93 -3.24 -11.71
C VAL A 142 -7.18 -2.41 -11.48
N GLN A 143 -8.20 -2.62 -12.31
CA GLN A 143 -9.53 -2.08 -12.08
C GLN A 143 -10.41 -3.12 -11.39
N PHE A 144 -11.36 -2.65 -10.58
CA PHE A 144 -12.41 -3.52 -10.07
C PHE A 144 -13.43 -3.76 -11.19
N ALA A 145 -13.59 -5.00 -11.63
CA ALA A 145 -14.58 -5.39 -12.64
C ALA A 145 -16.04 -5.37 -12.14
N VAL A 146 -16.28 -4.77 -10.98
CA VAL A 146 -17.57 -4.72 -10.28
C VAL A 146 -18.08 -3.30 -10.22
N ASP A 147 -19.37 -3.14 -9.89
CA ASP A 147 -19.94 -1.83 -9.60
C ASP A 147 -19.19 -1.17 -8.43
N LEU A 148 -18.44 -0.11 -8.74
CA LEU A 148 -17.67 0.64 -7.75
C LEU A 148 -18.56 1.21 -6.64
N GLY A 149 -19.85 1.47 -6.91
CA GLY A 149 -20.81 1.92 -5.90
C GLY A 149 -21.12 0.87 -4.84
N ALA A 150 -20.92 -0.42 -5.15
CA ALA A 150 -21.04 -1.51 -4.18
C ALA A 150 -19.76 -1.72 -3.37
N VAL A 151 -18.59 -1.44 -3.95
CA VAL A 151 -17.27 -1.59 -3.30
C VAL A 151 -16.94 -0.39 -2.41
N LEU A 152 -17.29 0.81 -2.87
CA LEU A 152 -17.01 2.08 -2.22
C LEU A 152 -18.29 2.93 -2.16
N PRO A 153 -19.29 2.50 -1.37
CA PRO A 153 -20.58 3.18 -1.31
C PRO A 153 -20.41 4.63 -0.84
N GLY A 154 -20.87 5.58 -1.66
CA GLY A 154 -20.81 7.02 -1.36
C GLY A 154 -19.48 7.70 -1.65
N ALA A 155 -18.49 7.00 -2.22
CA ALA A 155 -17.24 7.61 -2.65
C ALA A 155 -17.44 8.52 -3.86
N GLU A 156 -16.84 9.71 -3.81
CA GLU A 156 -16.81 10.64 -4.93
C GLU A 156 -15.70 10.24 -5.91
N LEU A 157 -16.02 10.15 -7.21
CA LEU A 157 -15.07 9.76 -8.25
C LEU A 157 -15.06 10.78 -9.38
N VAL A 158 -13.89 11.01 -9.96
CA VAL A 158 -13.68 11.83 -11.16
C VAL A 158 -13.16 10.91 -12.26
N ASP A 159 -13.91 10.76 -13.35
CA ASP A 159 -13.59 9.85 -14.45
C ASP A 159 -13.32 8.39 -14.01
N GLY A 160 -14.01 7.94 -12.95
CA GLY A 160 -13.87 6.60 -12.38
C GLY A 160 -12.69 6.41 -11.43
N LEU A 161 -11.94 7.47 -11.12
CA LEU A 161 -10.79 7.46 -10.22
C LEU A 161 -11.08 8.25 -8.92
N PRO A 162 -10.39 7.93 -7.82
CA PRO A 162 -10.47 8.72 -6.59
C PRO A 162 -10.14 10.19 -6.79
N VAL A 163 -10.80 11.06 -6.01
CA VAL A 163 -10.44 12.48 -5.97
C VAL A 163 -8.98 12.64 -5.55
N GLY A 164 -8.25 13.48 -6.29
CA GLY A 164 -6.83 13.73 -6.05
C GLY A 164 -5.90 12.63 -6.57
N TRP A 165 -6.41 11.66 -7.34
CA TRP A 165 -5.58 10.69 -8.03
C TRP A 165 -4.60 11.37 -9.01
N ARG A 166 -3.37 10.84 -9.07
CA ARG A 166 -2.32 11.23 -10.02
C ARG A 166 -1.62 9.99 -10.54
N GLU A 167 -1.17 10.04 -11.78
CA GLU A 167 -0.43 8.94 -12.42
C GLU A 167 0.98 8.77 -11.84
N GLU A 168 1.65 9.88 -11.55
CA GLU A 168 3.00 9.90 -11.00
C GLU A 168 2.99 10.12 -9.49
N ALA A 169 4.03 9.61 -8.83
CA ALA A 169 4.30 9.93 -7.44
C ALA A 169 4.53 11.44 -7.26
N PHE A 170 4.00 12.01 -6.19
CA PHE A 170 4.09 13.45 -5.93
C PHE A 170 4.39 13.73 -4.47
N THR A 171 4.86 14.94 -4.19
CA THR A 171 5.20 15.39 -2.85
C THR A 171 4.36 16.59 -2.45
N ILE A 172 3.87 16.58 -1.21
CA ILE A 172 3.19 17.69 -0.57
C ILE A 172 3.94 18.09 0.71
N GLU A 173 4.02 19.39 0.97
CA GLU A 173 4.43 19.92 2.28
C GLU A 173 3.20 19.96 3.18
N ILE A 174 3.39 19.62 4.45
CA ILE A 174 2.34 19.58 5.47
C ILE A 174 2.83 20.30 6.72
N GLU A 175 1.89 20.76 7.55
CA GLU A 175 2.22 21.53 8.75
C GLU A 175 2.51 20.61 9.94
N GLU A 176 1.87 19.45 9.99
CA GLU A 176 1.94 18.47 11.08
C GLU A 176 2.07 17.04 10.57
N SER A 177 2.66 16.17 11.40
CA SER A 177 2.80 14.74 11.12
C SER A 177 1.45 14.05 11.19
N MET A 178 1.04 13.33 10.15
CA MET A 178 -0.08 12.38 10.26
C MET A 178 0.37 10.99 10.63
N GLY A 179 1.62 10.60 10.36
CA GLY A 179 2.13 9.31 10.81
C GLY A 179 1.98 9.17 12.33
N LEU A 180 2.27 10.24 13.08
CA LEU A 180 2.07 10.27 14.53
C LEU A 180 0.57 10.30 14.91
N ALA A 181 -0.29 10.95 14.12
CA ALA A 181 -1.74 10.96 14.40
C ALA A 181 -2.36 9.56 14.26
N LEU A 182 -1.84 8.73 13.36
CA LEU A 182 -2.24 7.32 13.22
C LEU A 182 -1.79 6.44 14.40
N PHE A 183 -0.93 6.95 15.29
CA PHE A 183 -0.46 6.18 16.44
C PHE A 183 -1.52 6.15 17.54
N GLY A 184 -1.99 4.96 17.90
CA GLY A 184 -2.97 4.76 18.97
C GLY A 184 -4.44 4.87 18.55
N GLU A 185 -4.71 4.96 17.26
CA GLU A 185 -6.04 4.70 16.69
C GLU A 185 -6.19 3.17 16.53
N GLU A 186 -6.68 2.50 17.59
CA GLU A 186 -7.15 1.09 17.55
C GLU A 186 -8.68 1.01 17.45
#